data_AF-A0A7S0V2G9-F1
#
_entry.id   AF-A0A7S0V2G9-F1
#
_cell.length_a   1.000
_cell.length_b   1.000
_cell.length_c   1.000
_cell.angle_alpha   90.00
_cell.angle_beta   90.00
_cell.angle_gamma   90.00
#
_symmetry.space_group_name_H-M   'P 1'
#
loop_
_entity.id
_entity.type
_entity.pdbx_description
1 polymer ?
#
loop_
_entity_poly.entity_id
_entity_poly.type
_entity_poly.pdbx_seq_one_letter_code
_entity_poly.pdbx_strand_id
1 'polypeptide(L)'
;MADQRGGAGGLELTEELAFHGTDYIIGVSVNEGHTLVVDVEQKDDGARWHGEFSSNYIEEVTTKTGNFKKFSKFVTMLADSLKQTNQSVFVDLLTYSDLEMLRSRQTRKGAPAPQPARANNKRYLILTYQVEYDRVHYPLPLTHVDEPPAKDLLATIRRLRAELDAARGGVGGGVGGVGGGGRPGELAELRRQVSELQAQARRAPGGRGPGGGGPSAEDFDAVLRERDEARRDADQQRALCAQLQRERDRLSAELERERSTVEERGDREAHARALREARRRMTELENDLANEKEDARQEQAELRHQIVALTRQGDAQQQQVLDLKGVIIDLRQEVEVAKRRSRIDSDCASDPRLEGKRQIYGSSPRAGGPGSRPGSRPSSADSRGRRASPQPARPFQRFDPTAYVKGKQQVQAVRARSVSPRPGAP
;
A
#
# COMPACT_ATOMS: atom_id res chain seq x y z
N MET A 1 -24.59 37.80 -15.26
CA MET A 1 -25.25 36.71 -14.50
C MET A 1 -24.12 35.79 -14.04
N ALA A 2 -23.41 36.15 -12.97
CA ALA A 2 -23.79 35.87 -11.58
C ALA A 2 -24.01 34.36 -11.37
N ASP A 3 -22.94 33.65 -11.03
CA ASP A 3 -23.06 32.40 -10.28
C ASP A 3 -22.24 32.56 -8.99
N GLN A 4 -22.86 33.27 -8.05
CA GLN A 4 -22.50 33.21 -6.64
C GLN A 4 -22.91 31.83 -6.13
N ARG A 5 -21.95 30.98 -5.78
CA ARG A 5 -22.17 29.89 -4.84
C ARG A 5 -21.42 30.21 -3.56
N GLY A 6 -22.12 30.87 -2.64
CA GLY A 6 -21.79 30.80 -1.21
C GLY A 6 -22.55 29.63 -0.59
N GLY A 7 -21.87 28.83 0.25
CA GLY A 7 -22.55 27.94 1.19
C GLY A 7 -21.89 26.61 1.53
N ALA A 8 -20.64 26.60 1.99
CA ALA A 8 -20.11 25.71 3.04
C ALA A 8 -18.70 26.23 3.39
N GLY A 9 -18.38 26.41 4.67
CA GLY A 9 -17.14 27.06 5.14
C GLY A 9 -15.87 26.23 4.98
N GLY A 10 -15.62 25.70 3.77
CA GLY A 10 -14.37 25.07 3.39
C GLY A 10 -13.44 26.09 2.74
N LEU A 11 -12.16 26.07 3.11
CA LEU A 11 -11.13 26.84 2.41
C LEU A 11 -10.88 26.15 1.06
N GLU A 12 -11.12 26.84 -0.06
CA GLU A 12 -10.76 26.41 -1.42
C GLU A 12 -9.84 27.46 -2.01
N LEU A 13 -8.64 27.05 -2.41
CA LEU A 13 -7.57 27.91 -2.92
C LEU A 13 -6.95 27.25 -4.14
N THR A 14 -6.66 28.01 -5.18
CA THR A 14 -5.93 27.52 -6.35
C THR A 14 -4.94 28.58 -6.76
N GLU A 15 -3.65 28.23 -6.78
CA GLU A 15 -2.55 29.15 -7.07
C GLU A 15 -1.59 28.52 -8.09
N GLU A 16 -0.94 29.36 -8.89
CA GLU A 16 0.05 28.94 -9.87
C GLU A 16 1.46 29.22 -9.33
N LEU A 17 2.30 28.19 -9.24
CA LEU A 17 3.63 28.26 -8.65
C LEU A 17 4.65 27.51 -9.51
N ALA A 18 5.84 28.10 -9.63
CA ALA A 18 6.96 27.49 -10.33
C ALA A 18 7.89 26.78 -9.35
N PHE A 19 8.07 25.46 -9.52
CA PHE A 19 9.07 24.68 -8.78
C PHE A 19 10.13 24.16 -9.73
N HIS A 20 11.40 24.47 -9.41
CA HIS A 20 12.57 23.98 -10.14
C HIS A 20 12.57 24.30 -11.65
N GLY A 21 11.90 25.39 -12.05
CA GLY A 21 11.79 25.82 -13.45
C GLY A 21 10.60 25.23 -14.21
N THR A 22 9.70 24.52 -13.53
CA THR A 22 8.46 23.99 -14.10
C THR A 22 7.25 24.63 -13.42
N ASP A 23 6.23 24.97 -14.21
CA ASP A 23 5.00 25.60 -13.70
C ASP A 23 3.96 24.57 -13.28
N TYR A 24 3.41 24.77 -12.09
CA TYR A 24 2.38 23.94 -11.50
C TYR A 24 1.19 24.76 -11.06
N ILE A 25 0.02 24.12 -11.07
CA ILE A 25 -1.22 24.65 -10.52
C ILE A 25 -1.52 23.82 -9.28
N ILE A 26 -1.52 24.46 -8.12
CA ILE A 26 -1.80 23.81 -6.84
C ILE A 26 -3.19 24.22 -6.38
N GLY A 27 -4.10 23.24 -6.32
CA GLY A 27 -5.40 23.32 -5.67
C GLY A 27 -5.32 22.79 -4.24
N VAL A 28 -5.84 23.56 -3.29
CA VAL A 28 -6.01 23.14 -1.90
C VAL A 28 -7.45 23.36 -1.50
N SER A 29 -8.12 22.30 -1.04
CA SER A 29 -9.47 22.40 -0.49
C SER A 29 -9.58 21.71 0.87
N VAL A 30 -10.47 22.20 1.73
CA VAL A 30 -10.77 21.58 3.02
C VAL A 30 -12.23 21.16 3.04
N ASN A 31 -12.44 19.85 3.13
CA ASN A 31 -13.76 19.25 3.21
C ASN A 31 -14.32 19.34 4.64
N GLU A 32 -15.64 19.21 4.78
CA GLU A 32 -16.38 19.32 6.05
C GLU A 32 -15.89 18.34 7.14
N GLY A 33 -15.27 17.22 6.76
CA GLY A 33 -14.66 16.24 7.67
C GLY A 33 -13.25 16.59 8.17
N HIS A 34 -12.84 17.87 8.17
CA HIS A 34 -11.47 18.30 8.50
C HIS A 34 -10.41 17.53 7.71
N THR A 35 -10.70 17.30 6.44
CA THR A 35 -9.82 16.58 5.53
C THR A 35 -9.28 17.58 4.51
N LEU A 36 -7.96 17.70 4.48
CA LEU A 36 -7.21 18.54 3.55
C LEU A 36 -6.99 17.77 2.27
N VAL A 37 -7.49 18.31 1.16
CA VAL A 37 -7.26 17.80 -0.18
C VAL A 37 -6.29 18.71 -0.90
N VAL A 38 -5.26 18.12 -1.50
CA VAL A 38 -4.23 18.81 -2.25
C VAL A 38 -4.14 18.19 -3.64
N ASP A 39 -4.38 19.01 -4.65
CA ASP A 39 -4.26 18.67 -6.06
C ASP A 39 -3.13 19.48 -6.68
N VAL A 40 -2.26 18.82 -7.42
CA VAL A 40 -1.15 19.47 -8.13
C VAL A 40 -1.20 19.02 -9.58
N GLU A 41 -1.32 19.98 -10.49
CA GLU A 41 -1.30 19.78 -11.93
C GLU A 41 -0.06 20.44 -12.53
N GLN A 42 0.70 19.70 -13.32
CA GLN A 42 1.81 20.25 -14.10
C GLN A 42 1.29 20.83 -15.41
N LYS A 43 1.69 22.06 -15.75
CA LYS A 43 1.18 22.73 -16.95
C LYS A 43 1.70 22.13 -18.27
N ASP A 44 2.92 21.59 -18.27
CA ASP A 44 3.59 21.16 -19.50
C ASP A 44 3.00 19.87 -20.10
N ASP A 45 2.81 18.85 -19.25
CA ASP A 45 2.37 17.50 -19.64
C ASP A 45 0.94 17.18 -19.16
N GLY A 46 0.36 18.04 -18.31
CA GLY A 46 -0.95 17.83 -17.72
C GLY A 46 -0.96 16.73 -16.65
N ALA A 47 0.21 16.26 -16.20
CA ALA A 47 0.31 15.23 -15.19
C ALA A 47 -0.21 15.76 -13.84
N ARG A 48 -0.88 14.88 -13.08
CA ARG A 48 -1.58 15.26 -11.85
C ARG A 48 -1.19 14.41 -10.67
N TRP A 49 -1.11 15.06 -9.51
CA TRP A 49 -0.87 14.43 -8.23
C TRP A 49 -1.93 14.86 -7.24
N HIS A 50 -2.52 13.88 -6.58
CA HIS A 50 -3.57 14.07 -5.60
C HIS A 50 -3.13 13.54 -4.23
N GLY A 51 -3.53 14.23 -3.17
CA GLY A 51 -3.35 13.80 -1.80
C GLY A 51 -4.53 14.20 -0.92
N GLU A 52 -5.07 13.24 -0.17
CA GLU A 52 -6.12 13.45 0.82
C GLU A 52 -5.55 13.15 2.21
N PHE A 53 -5.65 14.14 3.10
CA PHE A 53 -5.03 14.09 4.43
C PHE A 53 -6.04 14.45 5.53
N SER A 54 -6.32 13.49 6.41
CA SER A 54 -7.16 13.74 7.58
C SER A 54 -6.45 14.64 8.61
N SER A 55 -7.22 15.29 9.47
CA SER A 55 -6.68 16.10 10.57
C SER A 55 -5.67 15.34 11.43
N ASN A 56 -5.99 14.08 11.76
CA ASN A 56 -5.15 13.22 12.57
C ASN A 56 -3.80 12.96 11.88
N TYR A 57 -3.81 12.69 10.57
CA TYR A 57 -2.59 12.46 9.82
C TYR A 57 -1.68 13.68 9.82
N ILE A 58 -2.22 14.88 9.59
CA ILE A 58 -1.44 16.13 9.61
C ILE A 58 -0.83 16.37 10.99
N GLU A 59 -1.61 16.17 12.06
CA GLU A 59 -1.14 16.31 13.43
C GLU A 59 -0.06 15.29 13.79
N GLU A 60 -0.17 14.06 13.32
CA GLU A 60 0.89 13.05 13.45
C GLU A 60 2.16 13.43 12.68
N VAL A 61 2.04 13.92 11.44
CA VAL A 61 3.19 14.36 10.63
C VAL A 61 3.94 15.48 11.34
N THR A 62 3.22 16.48 11.84
CA THR A 62 3.83 17.63 12.54
C THR A 62 4.44 17.23 13.88
N THR A 63 3.86 16.22 14.56
CA THR A 63 4.44 15.63 15.77
C THR A 63 5.75 14.90 15.46
N LYS A 64 5.78 14.09 14.39
CA LYS A 64 6.96 13.31 13.97
C LYS A 64 8.14 14.21 13.57
N THR A 65 7.86 15.40 13.06
CA THR A 65 8.89 16.38 12.71
C THR A 65 9.39 17.20 13.92
N GLY A 66 8.86 16.97 15.13
CA GLY A 66 9.29 17.63 16.36
C GLY A 66 8.71 19.03 16.59
N ASN A 67 7.81 19.50 15.74
CA ASN A 67 7.14 20.80 15.86
C ASN A 67 5.65 20.64 15.57
N PHE A 68 4.89 20.35 16.62
CA PHE A 68 3.46 20.09 16.51
C PHE A 68 2.68 21.33 16.03
N LYS A 69 1.81 21.13 15.04
CA LYS A 69 0.84 22.13 14.58
C LYS A 69 -0.55 21.49 14.52
N LYS A 70 -1.53 22.16 15.14
CA LYS A 70 -2.95 21.79 15.00
C LYS A 70 -3.37 21.89 13.53
N PHE A 71 -4.28 21.02 13.12
CA PHE A 71 -4.76 20.95 11.73
C PHE A 71 -5.14 22.32 11.15
N SER A 72 -6.00 23.10 11.84
CA SER A 72 -6.44 24.41 11.35
C SER A 72 -5.29 25.38 11.13
N LYS A 73 -4.26 25.36 12.00
CA LYS A 73 -3.09 26.23 11.86
C LYS A 73 -2.21 25.78 10.70
N PHE A 74 -2.08 24.48 10.49
CA PHE A 74 -1.35 23.91 9.36
C PHE A 74 -1.99 24.31 8.02
N VAL A 75 -3.32 24.22 7.90
CA VAL A 75 -4.06 24.68 6.72
C VAL A 75 -3.83 26.16 6.46
N THR A 76 -3.90 27.02 7.48
CA THR A 76 -3.60 28.45 7.32
C THR A 76 -2.17 28.68 6.86
N MET A 77 -1.19 27.98 7.45
CA MET A 77 0.21 28.07 7.03
C MET A 77 0.39 27.65 5.57
N LEU A 78 -0.29 26.59 5.13
CA LEU A 78 -0.26 26.13 3.75
C LEU A 78 -0.88 27.18 2.81
N ALA A 79 -2.05 27.71 3.14
CA ALA A 79 -2.71 28.75 2.35
C ALA A 79 -1.85 30.03 2.25
N ASP A 80 -1.22 30.46 3.34
CA ASP A 80 -0.31 31.61 3.37
C ASP A 80 0.93 31.39 2.50
N SER A 81 1.48 30.17 2.55
CA SER A 81 2.66 29.81 1.75
C SER A 81 2.37 29.77 0.25
N LEU A 82 1.16 29.36 -0.15
CA LEU A 82 0.75 29.35 -1.56
C LEU A 82 0.55 30.77 -2.11
N LYS A 83 -0.03 31.66 -1.30
CA LYS A 83 -0.17 33.08 -1.64
C LYS A 83 1.12 33.89 -1.46
N GLN A 84 2.18 33.26 -0.96
CA GLN A 84 3.45 33.90 -0.60
C GLN A 84 3.28 35.13 0.32
N THR A 85 2.26 35.12 1.19
CA THR A 85 1.94 36.26 2.07
C THR A 85 2.89 36.35 3.27
N ASN A 86 3.55 35.24 3.61
CA ASN A 86 4.27 35.10 4.87
C ASN A 86 5.65 34.49 4.62
N GLN A 87 6.71 35.23 4.93
CA GLN A 87 8.08 34.84 4.61
C GLN A 87 8.61 33.68 5.47
N SER A 88 7.95 33.39 6.59
CA SER A 88 8.32 32.27 7.48
C SER A 88 7.81 30.92 7.01
N VAL A 89 6.94 30.87 5.99
CA VAL A 89 6.39 29.62 5.44
C VAL A 89 6.49 29.63 3.93
N PHE A 90 7.05 28.56 3.37
CA PHE A 90 7.11 28.37 1.93
C PHE A 90 6.90 26.91 1.58
N VAL A 91 6.47 26.68 0.36
CA VAL A 91 6.20 25.35 -0.19
C VAL A 91 7.26 25.01 -1.22
N ASP A 92 7.60 23.73 -1.30
CA ASP A 92 8.43 23.16 -2.35
C ASP A 92 7.79 21.85 -2.84
N LEU A 93 8.07 21.44 -4.08
CA LEU A 93 7.52 20.22 -4.67
C LEU A 93 8.66 19.34 -5.16
N LEU A 94 8.94 18.26 -4.43
CA LEU A 94 10.09 17.39 -4.68
C LEU A 94 9.67 16.06 -5.32
N THR A 95 10.50 15.56 -6.22
CA THR A 95 10.40 14.19 -6.74
C THR A 95 11.18 13.21 -5.86
N TYR A 96 10.97 11.90 -6.06
CA TYR A 96 11.74 10.87 -5.35
C TYR A 96 13.26 10.99 -5.60
N SER A 97 13.67 11.31 -6.84
CA SER A 97 15.07 11.57 -7.17
C SER A 97 15.64 12.77 -6.42
N ASP A 98 14.85 13.84 -6.25
CA ASP A 98 15.30 15.03 -5.51
C ASP A 98 15.54 14.72 -4.03
N LEU A 99 14.69 13.88 -3.44
CA LEU A 99 14.88 13.39 -2.08
C LEU A 99 16.16 12.54 -1.93
N GLU A 100 16.49 11.69 -2.91
CA GLU A 100 17.74 10.92 -2.92
C GLU A 100 18.98 11.82 -3.08
N MET A 101 18.89 12.84 -3.92
CA MET A 101 19.95 13.84 -4.10
C MET A 101 20.17 14.67 -2.82
N LEU A 102 19.10 15.05 -2.12
CA LEU A 102 19.20 15.72 -0.82
C LEU A 102 19.81 14.80 0.25
N ARG A 103 19.41 13.52 0.28
CA ARG A 103 19.95 12.54 1.22
C ARG A 103 21.43 12.28 0.99
N SER A 104 21.84 12.05 -0.25
CA SER A 104 23.24 11.82 -0.63
C SER A 104 24.12 13.06 -0.41
N ARG A 105 23.58 14.27 -0.55
CA ARG A 105 24.28 15.52 -0.22
C ARG A 105 24.44 15.73 1.28
N GLN A 106 23.46 15.32 2.09
CA GLN A 106 23.51 15.36 3.56
C GLN A 106 24.46 14.28 4.14
N THR A 107 24.63 13.16 3.43
CA THR A 107 25.52 12.05 3.80
C THR A 107 26.72 11.96 2.85
N ARG A 108 27.63 12.92 2.91
CA ARG A 108 28.91 12.80 2.18
C ARG A 108 29.82 11.75 2.84
N LYS A 109 29.66 10.49 2.46
CA LYS A 109 30.72 9.49 2.35
C LYS A 109 30.25 8.33 1.44
N GLY A 110 30.66 8.42 0.18
CA GLY A 110 30.83 7.30 -0.77
C GLY A 110 29.74 6.23 -0.80
N ALA A 111 28.73 6.43 -1.65
CA ALA A 111 27.94 5.32 -2.19
C ALA A 111 27.74 5.53 -3.70
N PRO A 112 27.75 4.44 -4.50
CA PRO A 112 27.76 4.52 -5.95
C PRO A 112 26.41 4.96 -6.52
N ALA A 113 26.44 5.42 -7.77
CA ALA A 113 25.35 6.02 -8.54
C ALA A 113 24.01 5.24 -8.47
N PRO A 114 22.86 5.96 -8.50
CA PRO A 114 21.56 5.35 -8.32
C PRO A 114 21.18 4.47 -9.54
N GLN A 115 20.68 3.27 -9.24
CA GLN A 115 19.93 2.46 -10.22
C GLN A 115 18.65 3.22 -10.59
N PRO A 116 18.11 3.07 -11.81
CA PRO A 116 16.82 3.66 -12.16
C PRO A 116 15.74 2.99 -11.32
N ALA A 117 15.39 3.63 -10.20
CA ALA A 117 14.27 3.23 -9.37
C ALA A 117 13.03 3.18 -10.25
N ARG A 118 12.28 2.07 -10.16
CA ARG A 118 10.97 1.89 -10.79
C ARG A 118 10.20 3.20 -10.79
N ALA A 119 9.62 3.59 -11.92
CA ALA A 119 8.84 4.82 -12.12
C ALA A 119 7.97 5.16 -10.90
N ASN A 120 8.56 5.88 -9.94
CA ASN A 120 7.90 6.25 -8.71
C ASN A 120 7.46 7.68 -8.96
N ASN A 121 6.36 7.81 -9.69
CA ASN A 121 5.76 9.10 -10.04
C ASN A 121 5.16 9.78 -8.79
N LYS A 122 5.58 9.44 -7.58
CA LYS A 122 5.15 10.12 -6.36
C LYS A 122 5.87 11.46 -6.26
N ARG A 123 5.12 12.47 -5.85
CA ARG A 123 5.65 13.78 -5.51
C ARG A 123 5.44 14.05 -4.03
N TYR A 124 6.27 14.91 -3.48
CA TYR A 124 6.19 15.31 -2.09
C TYR A 124 6.06 16.83 -2.04
N LEU A 125 4.90 17.31 -1.60
CA LEU A 125 4.72 18.73 -1.30
C LEU A 125 5.29 18.98 0.09
N ILE A 126 6.33 19.80 0.17
CA ILE A 126 7.04 20.08 1.41
C ILE A 126 6.66 21.47 1.90
N LEU A 127 5.87 21.53 2.97
CA LEU A 127 5.69 22.79 3.68
C LEU A 127 6.89 23.01 4.59
N THR A 128 7.67 24.06 4.33
CA THR A 128 8.80 24.45 5.17
C THR A 128 8.40 25.61 6.06
N TYR A 129 8.53 25.41 7.37
CA TYR A 129 8.39 26.46 8.36
C TYR A 129 9.78 26.87 8.85
N GLN A 130 10.15 28.12 8.60
CA GLN A 130 11.43 28.70 8.96
C GLN A 130 11.25 29.94 9.82
N VAL A 131 11.76 29.87 11.05
CA VAL A 131 11.86 30.98 12.01
C VAL A 131 13.33 31.16 12.42
N GLU A 132 13.64 32.16 13.26
CA GLU A 132 15.01 32.61 13.55
C GLU A 132 16.01 31.50 13.90
N TYR A 133 15.56 30.44 14.59
CA TYR A 133 16.43 29.34 15.05
C TYR A 133 15.96 27.95 14.65
N ASP A 134 14.77 27.82 14.02
CA ASP A 134 14.18 26.54 13.66
C ASP A 134 13.80 26.49 12.18
N ARG A 135 14.15 25.37 11.53
CA ARG A 135 13.68 25.02 10.19
C ARG A 135 13.10 23.62 10.20
N VAL A 136 11.80 23.53 9.94
CA VAL A 136 11.05 22.26 9.98
C VAL A 136 10.37 22.03 8.65
N HIS A 137 10.47 20.80 8.14
CA HIS A 137 9.87 20.37 6.89
C HIS A 137 8.74 19.39 7.17
N TYR A 138 7.54 19.69 6.69
CA TYR A 138 6.38 18.82 6.77
C TYR A 138 6.10 18.22 5.37
N PRO A 139 6.51 16.96 5.13
CA PRO A 139 6.30 16.32 3.84
C PRO A 139 4.86 15.81 3.70
N LEU A 140 4.21 16.16 2.59
CA LEU A 140 2.89 15.66 2.19
C LEU A 140 3.06 14.80 0.93
N PRO A 141 2.94 13.46 1.04
CA PRO A 141 3.09 12.56 -0.10
C PRO A 141 1.85 12.65 -1.01
N LEU A 142 2.08 12.92 -2.29
CA LEU A 142 1.06 12.99 -3.33
C LEU A 142 1.21 11.80 -4.28
N THR A 143 0.09 11.18 -4.61
CA THR A 143 0.02 10.05 -5.55
C THR A 143 -0.30 10.53 -6.95
N HIS A 144 0.43 10.02 -7.95
CA HIS A 144 0.12 10.29 -9.35
C HIS A 144 -1.26 9.74 -9.70
N VAL A 145 -2.04 10.53 -10.43
CA VAL A 145 -3.36 10.16 -10.92
C VAL A 145 -3.23 9.86 -12.40
N ASP A 146 -3.14 8.57 -12.75
CA ASP A 146 -2.99 8.13 -14.15
C ASP A 146 -4.24 8.43 -14.98
N GLU A 147 -5.43 8.40 -14.35
CA GLU A 147 -6.71 8.65 -15.02
C GLU A 147 -7.55 9.65 -14.21
N PRO A 148 -7.48 10.96 -14.54
CA PRO A 148 -8.27 11.96 -13.83
C PRO A 148 -9.76 11.82 -14.16
N PRO A 149 -10.66 12.11 -13.21
CA PRO A 149 -12.10 12.00 -13.44
C PRO A 149 -12.57 13.00 -14.50
N ALA A 150 -13.61 12.61 -15.25
CA ALA A 150 -14.10 13.37 -16.42
C ALA A 150 -14.44 14.84 -16.12
N LYS A 151 -14.86 15.15 -14.89
CA LYS A 151 -15.18 16.52 -14.45
C LYS A 151 -13.94 17.42 -14.48
N ASP A 152 -12.79 16.91 -14.06
CA ASP A 152 -11.57 17.69 -13.94
C ASP A 152 -10.87 17.81 -15.30
N LEU A 153 -11.03 16.80 -16.17
CA LEU A 153 -10.66 16.90 -17.59
C LEU A 153 -11.47 17.99 -18.30
N LEU A 154 -12.78 18.06 -18.07
CA LEU A 154 -13.63 19.11 -18.64
C LEU A 154 -13.25 20.49 -18.12
N ALA A 155 -12.86 20.62 -16.85
CA ALA A 155 -12.35 21.87 -16.28
C ALA A 155 -11.06 22.31 -16.99
N THR A 156 -10.10 21.40 -17.18
CA THR A 156 -8.87 21.67 -17.94
C THR A 156 -9.17 22.03 -19.39
N ILE A 157 -10.05 21.30 -20.08
CA ILE A 157 -10.44 21.62 -21.45
C ILE A 157 -11.04 23.03 -21.53
N ARG A 158 -11.88 23.43 -20.57
CA ARG A 158 -12.45 24.79 -20.53
C ARG A 158 -11.36 25.85 -20.32
N ARG A 159 -10.42 25.61 -19.39
CA ARG A 159 -9.30 26.51 -19.12
C ARG A 159 -8.39 26.65 -20.34
N LEU A 160 -7.94 25.53 -20.91
CA LEU A 160 -7.10 25.50 -22.11
C LEU A 160 -7.79 26.16 -23.31
N ARG A 161 -9.11 26.00 -23.47
CA ARG A 161 -9.87 26.71 -24.51
C ARG A 161 -9.89 28.22 -24.26
N ALA A 162 -10.08 28.66 -23.01
CA ALA A 162 -10.04 30.08 -22.67
C ALA A 162 -8.63 30.68 -22.88
N GLU A 163 -7.57 29.95 -22.53
CA GLU A 163 -6.18 30.35 -22.80
C GLU A 163 -5.89 30.41 -24.30
N LEU A 164 -6.37 29.43 -25.08
CA LEU A 164 -6.24 29.45 -26.54
C LEU A 164 -7.01 30.60 -27.20
N ASP A 165 -8.20 30.93 -26.70
CA ASP A 165 -8.98 32.07 -27.19
C ASP A 165 -8.30 33.40 -26.82
N ALA A 166 -7.72 33.50 -25.62
CA ALA A 166 -6.92 34.66 -25.22
C ALA A 166 -5.63 34.79 -26.04
N ALA A 167 -4.92 33.68 -26.29
CA ALA A 167 -3.71 33.65 -27.11
C ALA A 167 -4.01 33.92 -28.59
N ARG A 168 -5.13 33.41 -29.14
CA ARG A 168 -5.61 33.75 -30.49
C ARG A 168 -6.11 35.19 -30.59
N GLY A 169 -6.62 35.76 -29.49
CA GLY A 169 -6.94 37.18 -29.39
C GLY A 169 -5.71 38.09 -29.36
N GLY A 170 -4.55 37.57 -28.95
CA GLY A 170 -3.27 38.31 -28.91
C GLY A 170 -2.38 38.11 -30.13
N VAL A 171 -2.54 37.01 -30.88
CA VAL A 171 -1.76 36.71 -32.09
C VAL A 171 -2.64 36.90 -33.32
N GLY A 172 -2.89 38.16 -33.66
CA GLY A 172 -3.74 38.58 -34.78
C GLY A 172 -3.12 39.68 -35.64
N GLY A 173 -1.80 39.81 -35.65
CA GLY A 173 -1.05 40.62 -36.60
C GLY A 173 -0.06 39.74 -37.36
N GLY A 174 -0.46 39.25 -38.53
CA GLY A 174 0.47 38.68 -39.50
C GLY A 174 0.23 37.22 -39.88
N VAL A 175 -0.49 37.07 -40.99
CA VAL A 175 -0.30 36.06 -42.04
C VAL A 175 -0.64 34.60 -41.72
N GLY A 176 -1.75 34.15 -42.34
CA GLY A 176 -1.82 32.81 -42.92
C GLY A 176 -2.75 31.83 -42.22
N GLY A 177 -4.04 31.86 -42.54
CA GLY A 177 -4.95 30.80 -42.12
C GLY A 177 -6.41 31.13 -42.42
N VAL A 178 -6.87 30.67 -43.58
CA VAL A 178 -8.27 30.67 -44.00
C VAL A 178 -9.15 30.09 -42.89
N GLY A 179 -9.98 30.92 -42.28
CA GLY A 179 -10.91 30.50 -41.22
C GLY A 179 -11.76 31.68 -40.79
N GLY A 180 -12.91 31.83 -41.45
CA GLY A 180 -13.83 32.95 -41.28
C GLY A 180 -14.25 33.20 -39.84
N GLY A 181 -13.96 34.40 -39.37
CA GLY A 181 -14.47 34.96 -38.12
C GLY A 181 -14.36 36.48 -38.06
N GLY A 182 -14.13 37.13 -39.20
CA GLY A 182 -14.15 38.58 -39.31
C GLY A 182 -15.54 39.09 -38.99
N ARG A 183 -15.64 39.92 -37.96
CA ARG A 183 -16.85 40.50 -37.40
C ARG A 183 -17.82 40.92 -38.53
N PRO A 184 -19.03 40.33 -38.62
CA PRO A 184 -19.93 40.54 -39.75
C PRO A 184 -20.44 41.98 -39.89
N GLY A 185 -20.29 42.81 -38.84
CA GLY A 185 -20.68 44.23 -38.85
C GLY A 185 -19.76 45.11 -39.70
N GLU A 186 -18.44 45.01 -39.52
CA GLU A 186 -17.48 45.90 -40.21
C GLU A 186 -17.39 45.58 -41.71
N LEU A 187 -17.51 44.30 -42.10
CA LEU A 187 -17.47 43.91 -43.51
C LEU A 187 -18.74 44.37 -44.27
N ALA A 188 -19.88 44.47 -43.58
CA ALA A 188 -21.12 45.00 -44.15
C ALA A 188 -21.04 46.53 -44.29
N GLU A 189 -20.48 47.23 -43.31
CA GLU A 189 -20.25 48.68 -43.39
C GLU A 189 -19.23 49.05 -44.46
N LEU A 190 -18.11 48.33 -44.56
CA LEU A 190 -17.12 48.56 -45.62
C LEU A 190 -17.70 48.28 -47.01
N ARG A 191 -18.49 47.22 -47.17
CA ARG A 191 -19.18 46.93 -48.45
C ARG A 191 -20.21 48.01 -48.79
N ARG A 192 -20.90 48.56 -47.78
CA ARG A 192 -21.82 49.68 -47.97
C ARG A 192 -21.08 50.92 -48.42
N GLN A 193 -19.97 51.28 -47.76
CA GLN A 193 -19.13 52.43 -48.11
C GLN A 193 -18.50 52.28 -49.51
N VAL A 194 -18.02 51.08 -49.87
CA VAL A 194 -17.47 50.81 -51.21
C VAL A 194 -18.56 50.92 -52.28
N SER A 195 -19.77 50.43 -52.01
CA SER A 195 -20.89 50.59 -52.93
C SER A 195 -21.32 52.05 -53.08
N GLU A 196 -21.24 52.84 -52.00
CA GLU A 196 -21.55 54.28 -51.99
C GLU A 196 -20.50 55.09 -52.78
N LEU A 197 -19.21 54.80 -52.58
CA LEU A 197 -18.10 55.40 -53.31
C LEU A 197 -18.12 55.01 -54.80
N GLN A 198 -18.45 53.76 -55.13
CA GLN A 198 -18.61 53.32 -56.52
C GLN A 198 -19.84 53.95 -57.19
N ALA A 199 -20.92 54.19 -56.45
CA ALA A 199 -22.08 54.93 -56.96
C ALA A 199 -21.78 56.42 -57.17
N GLN A 200 -20.95 57.02 -56.31
CA GLN A 200 -20.45 58.40 -56.48
C GLN A 200 -19.51 58.52 -57.69
N ALA A 201 -18.62 57.54 -57.90
CA ALA A 201 -17.73 57.49 -59.07
C ALA A 201 -18.51 57.30 -60.39
N ARG A 202 -19.65 56.60 -60.36
CA ARG A 202 -20.55 56.45 -61.53
C ARG A 202 -21.42 57.69 -61.79
N ARG A 203 -21.53 58.63 -60.85
CA ARG A 203 -22.33 59.86 -60.98
C ARG A 203 -21.55 61.06 -61.50
N ALA A 204 -20.23 60.97 -61.67
CA ALA A 204 -19.43 62.03 -62.28
C ALA A 204 -19.45 61.88 -63.82
N PRO A 205 -20.02 62.83 -64.59
CA PRO A 205 -19.90 62.80 -66.04
C PRO A 205 -18.59 63.46 -66.47
N GLY A 206 -17.87 62.78 -67.36
CA GLY A 206 -17.06 63.41 -68.41
C GLY A 206 -15.85 64.23 -67.99
N GLY A 207 -14.70 63.56 -67.83
CA GLY A 207 -13.38 64.16 -67.91
C GLY A 207 -12.56 63.51 -69.01
N ARG A 208 -12.80 63.90 -70.27
CA ARG A 208 -12.02 63.48 -71.44
C ARG A 208 -10.69 64.26 -71.42
N GLY A 209 -9.62 63.65 -70.94
CA GLY A 209 -8.25 64.15 -71.09
C GLY A 209 -7.56 63.48 -72.29
N PRO A 210 -7.10 64.22 -73.31
CA PRO A 210 -6.30 63.67 -74.40
C PRO A 210 -4.83 63.61 -73.95
N GLY A 211 -4.22 62.43 -74.02
CA GLY A 211 -2.84 62.22 -73.60
C GLY A 211 -2.46 60.74 -73.56
N GLY A 212 -2.78 60.02 -74.63
CA GLY A 212 -2.36 58.64 -74.82
C GLY A 212 -0.88 58.58 -75.15
N GLY A 213 -0.06 58.35 -74.12
CA GLY A 213 1.18 57.57 -74.23
C GLY A 213 0.88 56.19 -73.65
N GLY A 214 0.05 55.40 -74.36
CA GLY A 214 -0.16 54.01 -73.98
C GLY A 214 1.17 53.24 -74.13
N PRO A 215 1.54 52.37 -73.18
CA PRO A 215 2.74 51.55 -73.31
C PRO A 215 2.68 50.79 -74.64
N SER A 216 3.83 50.70 -75.32
CA SER A 216 3.91 50.10 -76.63
C SER A 216 3.43 48.65 -76.57
N ALA A 217 2.95 48.09 -77.69
CA ALA A 217 2.51 46.70 -77.73
C ALA A 217 3.63 45.71 -77.30
N GLU A 218 4.89 46.12 -77.45
CA GLU A 218 6.07 45.37 -77.01
C GLU A 218 6.23 45.37 -75.47
N ASP A 219 5.88 46.46 -74.79
CA ASP A 219 5.90 46.55 -73.32
C ASP A 219 4.83 45.67 -72.67
N PHE A 220 3.64 45.57 -73.29
CA PHE A 220 2.57 44.68 -72.83
C PHE A 220 2.93 43.20 -72.99
N ASP A 221 3.58 42.86 -74.10
CA ASP A 221 4.09 41.51 -74.36
C ASP A 221 5.24 41.14 -73.42
N ALA A 222 6.11 42.10 -73.06
CA ALA A 222 7.17 41.89 -72.08
C ALA A 222 6.62 41.60 -70.67
N VAL A 223 5.63 42.38 -70.22
CA VAL A 223 4.98 42.18 -68.92
C VAL A 223 4.21 40.85 -68.84
N LEU A 224 3.61 40.40 -69.94
CA LEU A 224 2.97 39.09 -70.01
C LEU A 224 3.99 37.94 -69.88
N ARG A 225 5.16 38.04 -70.54
CA ARG A 225 6.24 37.06 -70.42
C ARG A 225 6.79 36.99 -68.99
N GLU A 226 7.05 38.14 -68.37
CA GLU A 226 7.53 38.22 -66.99
C GLU A 226 6.52 37.63 -65.99
N ARG A 227 5.22 37.90 -66.19
CA ARG A 227 4.14 37.30 -65.38
C ARG A 227 4.06 35.79 -65.54
N ASP A 228 4.24 35.29 -66.75
CA ASP A 228 4.18 33.85 -67.04
C ASP A 228 5.42 33.11 -66.53
N GLU A 229 6.59 33.76 -66.52
CA GLU A 229 7.82 33.28 -65.85
C GLU A 229 7.65 33.24 -64.32
N ALA A 230 7.17 34.32 -63.70
CA ALA A 230 6.90 34.36 -62.27
C ALA A 230 5.87 33.30 -61.82
N ARG A 231 4.90 32.96 -62.68
CA ARG A 231 3.96 31.84 -62.43
C ARG A 231 4.65 30.49 -62.46
N ARG A 232 5.55 30.25 -63.42
CA ARG A 232 6.32 29.01 -63.50
C ARG A 232 7.22 28.83 -62.27
N ASP A 233 7.86 29.90 -61.82
CA ASP A 233 8.71 29.86 -60.62
C ASP A 233 7.88 29.61 -59.36
N ALA A 234 6.71 30.26 -59.23
CA ALA A 234 5.80 30.00 -58.12
C ALA A 234 5.29 28.55 -58.12
N ASP A 235 5.02 27.97 -59.28
CA ASP A 235 4.58 26.58 -59.41
C ASP A 235 5.72 25.59 -59.13
N GLN A 236 6.96 25.90 -59.53
CA GLN A 236 8.15 25.13 -59.16
C GLN A 236 8.40 25.17 -57.64
N GLN A 237 8.30 26.34 -57.01
CA GLN A 237 8.44 26.47 -55.56
C GLN A 237 7.34 25.71 -54.81
N ARG A 238 6.10 25.77 -55.29
CA ARG A 238 4.98 24.98 -54.73
C ARG A 238 5.22 23.48 -54.84
N ALA A 239 5.75 23.01 -55.98
CA ALA A 239 6.07 21.60 -56.18
C ALA A 239 7.18 21.14 -55.21
N LEU A 240 8.19 21.97 -54.98
CA LEU A 240 9.30 21.69 -54.07
C LEU A 240 8.85 21.68 -52.60
N CYS A 241 7.99 22.64 -52.20
CA CYS A 241 7.33 22.62 -50.89
C CYS A 241 6.46 21.36 -50.70
N ALA A 242 5.73 20.94 -51.73
CA ALA A 242 4.93 19.71 -51.67
C ALA A 242 5.80 18.45 -51.56
N GLN A 243 6.97 18.41 -52.20
CA GLN A 243 7.94 17.32 -52.02
C GLN A 243 8.51 17.29 -50.60
N LEU A 244 8.96 18.44 -50.07
CA LEU A 244 9.47 18.53 -48.69
C LEU A 244 8.41 18.17 -47.65
N GLN A 245 7.14 18.52 -47.88
CA GLN A 245 6.03 18.12 -47.03
C GLN A 245 5.84 16.59 -47.04
N ARG A 246 5.88 15.95 -48.21
CA ARG A 246 5.79 14.48 -48.32
C ARG A 246 6.96 13.78 -47.64
N GLU A 247 8.18 14.32 -47.76
CA GLU A 247 9.34 13.77 -47.06
C GLU A 247 9.22 13.92 -45.54
N ARG A 248 8.77 15.09 -45.06
CA ARG A 248 8.49 15.32 -43.65
C ARG A 248 7.45 14.32 -43.13
N ASP A 249 6.34 14.14 -43.85
CA ASP A 249 5.25 13.24 -43.45
C ASP A 249 5.69 11.76 -43.50
N ARG A 250 6.61 11.42 -44.42
CA ARG A 250 7.24 10.09 -44.47
C ARG A 250 8.13 9.85 -43.26
N LEU A 251 9.01 10.81 -42.93
CA LEU A 251 9.92 10.72 -41.79
C LEU A 251 9.17 10.72 -40.45
N SER A 252 8.08 11.48 -40.33
CA SER A 252 7.25 11.46 -39.11
C SER A 252 6.58 10.10 -38.91
N ALA A 253 6.06 9.49 -39.98
CA ALA A 253 5.47 8.17 -39.92
C ALA A 253 6.51 7.07 -39.59
N GLU A 254 7.77 7.26 -39.98
CA GLU A 254 8.86 6.34 -39.63
C GLU A 254 9.25 6.47 -38.16
N LEU A 255 9.37 7.70 -37.65
CA LEU A 255 9.61 7.97 -36.23
C LEU A 255 8.49 7.45 -35.32
N GLU A 256 7.23 7.54 -35.72
CA GLU A 256 6.10 6.98 -34.96
C GLU A 256 6.13 5.45 -34.90
N ARG A 257 6.55 4.79 -35.99
CA ARG A 257 6.76 3.34 -36.00
C ARG A 257 7.92 2.93 -35.09
N GLU A 258 9.03 3.65 -35.13
CA GLU A 258 10.15 3.36 -34.24
C GLU A 258 9.78 3.57 -32.76
N ARG A 259 9.08 4.67 -32.44
CA ARG A 259 8.59 4.96 -31.08
C ARG A 259 7.68 3.87 -30.55
N SER A 260 6.68 3.43 -31.32
CA SER A 260 5.77 2.36 -30.91
C SER A 260 6.49 1.02 -30.67
N THR A 261 7.51 0.68 -31.48
CA THR A 261 8.31 -0.55 -31.23
C THR A 261 9.17 -0.47 -29.97
N VAL A 262 9.66 0.72 -29.61
CA VAL A 262 10.43 0.95 -28.38
C VAL A 262 9.51 0.89 -27.16
N GLU A 263 8.32 1.46 -27.22
CA GLU A 263 7.29 1.37 -26.17
C GLU A 263 6.88 -0.10 -25.92
N GLU A 264 6.56 -0.86 -26.98
CA GLU A 264 6.22 -2.29 -26.84
C GLU A 264 7.35 -3.12 -26.20
N ARG A 265 8.61 -2.81 -26.51
CA ARG A 265 9.77 -3.46 -25.88
C ARG A 265 9.91 -3.05 -24.41
N GLY A 266 9.71 -1.77 -24.11
CA GLY A 266 9.71 -1.23 -22.76
C GLY A 266 8.67 -1.90 -21.86
N ASP A 267 7.44 -2.06 -22.35
CA ASP A 267 6.35 -2.69 -21.62
C ASP A 267 6.61 -4.18 -21.35
N ARG A 268 7.16 -4.91 -22.34
CA ARG A 268 7.54 -6.32 -22.18
C ARG A 268 8.64 -6.48 -21.13
N GLU A 269 9.63 -5.59 -21.12
CA GLU A 269 10.69 -5.60 -20.11
C GLU A 269 10.20 -5.19 -18.72
N ALA A 270 9.28 -4.22 -18.64
CA ALA A 270 8.63 -3.83 -17.39
C ALA A 270 7.81 -5.00 -16.81
N HIS A 271 7.04 -5.69 -17.65
CA HIS A 271 6.29 -6.87 -17.26
C HIS A 271 7.20 -8.02 -16.81
N ALA A 272 8.31 -8.27 -17.53
CA ALA A 272 9.29 -9.27 -17.14
C ALA A 272 10.03 -8.93 -15.83
N ARG A 273 10.21 -7.64 -15.50
CA ARG A 273 10.74 -7.19 -14.21
C ARG A 273 9.71 -7.39 -13.09
N ALA A 274 8.47 -6.98 -13.31
CA ALA A 274 7.38 -7.18 -12.35
C ALA A 274 7.16 -8.67 -12.02
N LEU A 275 7.24 -9.55 -13.02
CA LEU A 275 7.11 -11.00 -12.81
C LEU A 275 8.27 -11.57 -11.99
N ARG A 276 9.51 -11.11 -12.22
CA ARG A 276 10.68 -11.52 -11.42
C ARG A 276 10.56 -11.08 -9.97
N GLU A 277 10.06 -9.86 -9.75
CA GLU A 277 9.85 -9.32 -8.41
C GLU A 277 8.70 -10.02 -7.67
N ALA A 278 7.61 -10.33 -8.37
CA ALA A 278 6.52 -11.13 -7.82
C ALA A 278 7.01 -12.53 -7.40
N ARG A 279 7.82 -13.19 -8.23
CA ARG A 279 8.44 -14.48 -7.89
C ARG A 279 9.35 -14.38 -6.67
N ARG A 280 10.19 -13.34 -6.60
CA ARG A 280 11.05 -13.10 -5.43
C ARG A 280 10.24 -12.89 -4.16
N ARG A 281 9.19 -12.06 -4.21
CA ARG A 281 8.28 -11.87 -3.05
C ARG A 281 7.59 -13.16 -2.64
N MET A 282 7.20 -13.99 -3.60
CA MET A 282 6.60 -15.30 -3.31
C MET A 282 7.60 -16.19 -2.55
N THR A 283 8.86 -16.24 -2.99
CA THR A 283 9.90 -17.01 -2.27
C THR A 283 10.23 -16.42 -0.89
N GLU A 284 10.21 -15.10 -0.73
CA GLU A 284 10.41 -14.44 0.57
C GLU A 284 9.28 -14.82 1.54
N LEU A 285 8.01 -14.71 1.11
CA LEU A 285 6.85 -15.10 1.91
C LEU A 285 6.83 -16.61 2.24
N GLU A 286 7.28 -17.46 1.31
CA GLU A 286 7.41 -18.90 1.57
C GLU A 286 8.45 -19.20 2.66
N ASN A 287 9.58 -18.47 2.66
CA ASN A 287 10.61 -18.58 3.69
C ASN A 287 10.12 -18.05 5.04
N ASP A 288 9.45 -16.90 5.06
CA ASP A 288 8.87 -16.33 6.29
C ASP A 288 7.84 -17.30 6.90
N LEU A 289 6.96 -17.86 6.07
CA LEU A 289 5.99 -18.87 6.51
C LEU A 289 6.67 -20.15 7.02
N ALA A 290 7.82 -20.53 6.46
CA ALA A 290 8.59 -21.67 6.94
C ALA A 290 9.21 -21.39 8.31
N ASN A 291 9.75 -20.18 8.51
CA ASN A 291 10.32 -19.74 9.79
C ASN A 291 9.25 -19.70 10.88
N GLU A 292 8.10 -19.04 10.63
CA GLU A 292 6.99 -18.98 11.60
C GLU A 292 6.48 -20.37 12.00
N LYS A 293 6.43 -21.31 11.04
CA LYS A 293 6.06 -22.70 11.33
C LYS A 293 7.08 -23.41 12.22
N GLU A 294 8.35 -23.09 12.09
CA GLU A 294 9.40 -23.67 12.92
C GLU A 294 9.38 -23.07 14.33
N ASP A 295 9.20 -21.75 14.44
CA ASP A 295 9.02 -21.07 15.73
C ASP A 295 7.80 -21.65 16.49
N ALA A 296 6.66 -21.80 15.80
CA ALA A 296 5.47 -22.42 16.39
C ALA A 296 5.70 -23.88 16.83
N ARG A 297 6.56 -24.64 16.13
CA ARG A 297 6.92 -26.00 16.55
C ARG A 297 7.80 -26.00 17.79
N GLN A 298 8.74 -25.06 17.88
CA GLN A 298 9.60 -24.91 19.05
C GLN A 298 8.77 -24.54 20.28
N GLU A 299 7.90 -23.53 20.17
CA GLU A 299 6.95 -23.16 21.23
C GLU A 299 6.07 -24.36 21.64
N GLN A 300 5.56 -25.11 20.67
CA GLN A 300 4.76 -26.31 20.97
C GLN A 300 5.59 -27.38 21.70
N ALA A 301 6.87 -27.56 21.36
CA ALA A 301 7.77 -28.48 22.02
C ALA A 301 8.06 -28.04 23.46
N GLU A 302 8.30 -26.75 23.68
CA GLU A 302 8.50 -26.18 25.02
C GLU A 302 7.27 -26.36 25.91
N LEU A 303 6.09 -26.04 25.40
CA LEU A 303 4.82 -26.25 26.12
C LEU A 303 4.61 -27.73 26.45
N ARG A 304 4.94 -28.65 25.54
CA ARG A 304 4.90 -30.09 25.81
C ARG A 304 5.87 -30.49 26.93
N HIS A 305 7.09 -29.96 26.90
CA HIS A 305 8.07 -30.20 27.97
C HIS A 305 7.57 -29.68 29.32
N GLN A 306 6.98 -28.48 29.36
CA GLN A 306 6.39 -27.92 30.57
C GLN A 306 5.23 -28.77 31.09
N ILE A 307 4.33 -29.23 30.22
CA ILE A 307 3.23 -30.13 30.61
C ILE A 307 3.79 -31.40 31.26
N VAL A 308 4.81 -32.02 30.65
CA VAL A 308 5.43 -33.24 31.21
C VAL A 308 6.07 -32.96 32.56
N ALA A 309 6.77 -31.83 32.73
CA ALA A 309 7.37 -31.44 33.99
C ALA A 309 6.32 -31.23 35.09
N LEU A 310 5.27 -30.47 34.81
CA LEU A 310 4.16 -30.24 35.73
C LEU A 310 3.41 -31.54 36.06
N THR A 311 3.23 -32.43 35.08
CA THR A 311 2.60 -33.74 35.31
C THR A 311 3.44 -34.57 36.28
N ARG A 312 4.76 -34.65 36.07
CA ARG A 312 5.68 -35.35 36.99
C ARG A 312 5.66 -34.76 38.40
N GLN A 313 5.59 -33.44 38.53
CA GLN A 313 5.49 -32.77 39.82
C GLN A 313 4.16 -33.12 40.51
N GLY A 314 3.06 -33.12 39.76
CA GLY A 314 1.75 -33.55 40.25
C GLY A 314 1.77 -35.00 40.76
N ASP A 315 2.35 -35.92 39.99
CA ASP A 315 2.49 -37.33 40.39
C ASP A 315 3.35 -37.50 41.65
N ALA A 316 4.46 -36.75 41.78
CA ALA A 316 5.30 -36.76 42.96
C ALA A 316 4.57 -36.24 44.21
N GLN A 317 3.79 -35.16 44.06
CA GLN A 317 2.95 -34.64 45.14
C GLN A 317 1.85 -35.62 45.53
N GLN A 318 1.23 -36.30 44.56
CA GLN A 318 0.25 -37.35 44.84
C GLN A 318 0.86 -38.52 45.61
N GLN A 319 2.06 -38.96 45.23
CA GLN A 319 2.77 -40.02 45.95
C GLN A 319 3.09 -39.59 47.39
N GLN A 320 3.57 -38.36 47.59
CA GLN A 320 3.82 -37.83 48.93
C GLN A 320 2.56 -37.81 49.80
N VAL A 321 1.40 -37.47 49.21
CA VAL A 321 0.11 -37.53 49.91
C VAL A 321 -0.26 -38.97 50.29
N LEU A 322 0.00 -39.95 49.43
CA LEU A 322 -0.24 -41.36 49.73
C LEU A 322 0.68 -41.86 50.86
N ASP A 323 1.95 -41.49 50.83
CA ASP A 323 2.92 -41.87 51.87
C ASP A 323 2.53 -41.27 53.23
N LEU A 324 2.16 -39.98 53.26
CA LEU A 324 1.65 -39.32 54.48
C LEU A 324 0.37 -39.96 55.01
N LYS A 325 -0.55 -40.37 54.12
CA LYS A 325 -1.75 -41.13 54.52
C LYS A 325 -1.38 -42.47 55.16
N GLY A 326 -0.37 -43.16 54.64
CA GLY A 326 0.17 -44.39 55.24
C GLY A 326 0.67 -44.15 56.67
N VAL A 327 1.52 -43.15 56.86
CA VAL A 327 2.04 -42.77 58.18
C VAL A 327 0.91 -42.42 59.16
N ILE A 328 -0.13 -41.71 58.71
CA ILE A 328 -1.30 -41.40 59.56
C ILE A 328 -2.03 -42.67 59.99
N ILE A 329 -2.15 -43.68 59.12
CA ILE A 329 -2.77 -44.96 59.47
C ILE A 329 -1.93 -45.68 60.53
N ASP A 330 -0.61 -45.75 60.35
CA ASP A 330 0.30 -46.41 61.28
C ASP A 330 0.27 -45.75 62.67
N LEU A 331 0.38 -44.42 62.71
CA LEU A 331 0.27 -43.65 63.96
C LEU A 331 -1.07 -43.86 64.66
N ARG A 332 -2.18 -43.97 63.91
CA ARG A 332 -3.50 -44.28 64.51
C ARG A 332 -3.51 -45.67 65.13
N GLN A 333 -2.88 -46.66 64.50
CA GLN A 333 -2.77 -48.01 65.05
C GLN A 333 -1.89 -48.02 66.31
N GLU A 334 -0.76 -47.31 66.31
CA GLU A 334 0.12 -47.18 67.48
C GLU A 334 -0.61 -46.54 68.67
N VAL A 335 -1.35 -45.46 68.44
CA VAL A 335 -2.17 -44.81 69.46
C VAL A 335 -3.22 -45.78 70.02
N GLU A 336 -3.85 -46.60 69.17
CA GLU A 336 -4.84 -47.58 69.61
C GLU A 336 -4.21 -48.71 70.44
N VAL A 337 -3.03 -49.20 70.04
CA VAL A 337 -2.26 -50.18 70.82
C VAL A 337 -1.82 -49.60 72.16
N ALA A 338 -1.32 -48.35 72.18
CA ALA A 338 -0.93 -47.66 73.40
C ALA A 338 -2.12 -47.50 74.36
N LYS A 339 -3.30 -47.12 73.87
CA LYS A 339 -4.54 -47.05 74.64
C LYS A 339 -4.96 -48.42 75.21
N ARG A 340 -4.79 -49.50 74.44
CA ARG A 340 -5.08 -50.85 74.92
C ARG A 340 -4.11 -51.29 76.01
N ARG A 341 -2.82 -51.01 75.85
CA ARG A 341 -1.79 -51.28 76.87
C ARG A 341 -2.08 -50.51 78.16
N SER A 342 -2.38 -49.21 78.08
CA SER A 342 -2.69 -48.41 79.27
C SER A 342 -3.94 -48.89 80.02
N ARG A 343 -4.94 -49.44 79.30
CA ARG A 343 -6.13 -50.07 79.93
C ARG A 343 -5.76 -51.35 80.68
N ILE A 344 -4.93 -52.20 80.08
CA ILE A 344 -4.46 -53.44 80.74
C ILE A 344 -3.63 -53.09 81.99
N ASP A 345 -2.77 -52.08 81.90
CA ASP A 345 -1.97 -51.59 83.03
C ASP A 345 -2.83 -50.96 84.14
N SER A 346 -3.95 -50.29 83.81
CA SER A 346 -4.90 -49.79 84.81
C SER A 346 -5.73 -50.91 85.44
N ASP A 347 -6.09 -51.94 84.68
CA ASP A 347 -6.89 -53.07 85.16
C ASP A 347 -6.06 -54.00 86.07
N CYS A 348 -4.74 -54.15 85.83
CA CYS A 348 -3.86 -54.94 86.69
C CYS A 348 -3.37 -54.18 87.95
N ALA A 349 -3.37 -52.84 87.93
CA ALA A 349 -3.12 -52.00 89.10
C ALA A 349 -4.34 -51.90 90.06
N SER A 350 -5.51 -52.43 89.65
CA SER A 350 -6.76 -52.32 90.40
C SER A 350 -7.20 -53.62 91.09
N ASP A 351 -6.38 -54.68 91.09
CA ASP A 351 -6.70 -55.96 91.75
C ASP A 351 -5.91 -56.14 93.07
N PRO A 352 -6.51 -55.90 94.25
CA PRO A 352 -5.84 -56.01 95.55
C PRO A 352 -5.66 -57.47 96.03
N ARG A 353 -5.74 -58.48 95.15
CA ARG A 353 -5.71 -59.91 95.53
C ARG A 353 -4.54 -60.74 95.01
N LEU A 354 -3.52 -60.14 94.39
CA LEU A 354 -2.32 -60.86 93.96
C LEU A 354 -1.02 -60.27 94.51
N GLU A 355 -1.07 -59.76 95.74
CA GLU A 355 0.08 -59.35 96.53
C GLU A 355 0.42 -60.44 97.55
N GLY A 356 1.00 -61.54 97.07
CA GLY A 356 1.33 -62.65 97.97
C GLY A 356 1.73 -63.94 97.28
N LYS A 357 2.83 -63.93 96.51
CA LYS A 357 3.74 -65.06 96.23
C LYS A 357 4.67 -64.72 95.06
N ARG A 358 5.64 -63.84 95.32
CA ARG A 358 6.87 -63.78 94.54
C ARG A 358 8.06 -63.73 95.48
N GLN A 359 8.31 -64.87 96.10
CA GLN A 359 9.62 -65.26 96.63
C GLN A 359 9.55 -66.77 96.87
N ILE A 360 10.69 -67.42 96.69
CA ILE A 360 10.98 -68.86 96.83
C ILE A 360 11.02 -69.57 95.46
N TYR A 361 12.22 -70.10 95.17
CA TYR A 361 12.76 -70.72 93.95
C TYR A 361 13.11 -69.70 92.85
N GLY A 362 14.36 -69.27 92.64
CA GLY A 362 15.63 -69.96 92.81
C GLY A 362 16.07 -70.58 91.47
N SER A 363 17.20 -70.07 90.96
CA SER A 363 18.13 -70.74 90.01
C SER A 363 17.94 -70.53 88.50
N SER A 364 18.79 -69.65 87.97
CA SER A 364 19.49 -69.80 86.67
C SER A 364 20.52 -70.97 86.77
N PRO A 365 21.23 -71.48 85.73
CA PRO A 365 21.32 -71.09 84.30
C PRO A 365 21.35 -72.30 83.31
N ARG A 366 21.66 -72.00 82.03
CA ARG A 366 22.53 -72.72 81.05
C ARG A 366 21.92 -73.26 79.73
N ALA A 367 22.47 -72.69 78.65
CA ALA A 367 23.08 -73.32 77.45
C ALA A 367 22.28 -74.17 76.44
N GLY A 368 22.49 -73.85 75.15
CA GLY A 368 22.56 -74.82 74.05
C GLY A 368 21.78 -74.44 72.79
N GLY A 369 22.45 -73.97 71.73
CA GLY A 369 21.95 -74.12 70.35
C GLY A 369 22.15 -75.57 69.85
N PRO A 370 22.06 -75.92 68.53
CA PRO A 370 21.86 -75.09 67.33
C PRO A 370 20.85 -75.69 66.29
N GLY A 371 20.69 -75.06 65.11
CA GLY A 371 20.43 -75.82 63.86
C GLY A 371 19.23 -75.42 62.95
N SER A 372 19.56 -74.88 61.78
CA SER A 372 19.07 -75.21 60.42
C SER A 372 17.57 -75.23 60.03
N ARG A 373 17.13 -74.20 59.26
CA ARG A 373 16.72 -74.18 57.82
C ARG A 373 15.83 -75.33 57.22
N PRO A 374 15.14 -75.12 56.06
CA PRO A 374 13.81 -74.49 55.87
C PRO A 374 12.83 -75.42 55.09
N GLY A 375 11.56 -75.03 54.89
CA GLY A 375 10.60 -75.86 54.13
C GLY A 375 9.48 -75.05 53.47
N SER A 376 9.49 -75.03 52.14
CA SER A 376 8.48 -74.45 51.25
C SER A 376 7.28 -75.40 51.05
N ARG A 377 6.22 -74.86 50.42
CA ARG A 377 5.27 -75.49 49.46
C ARG A 377 3.78 -75.65 49.87
N PRO A 378 2.86 -75.70 48.86
CA PRO A 378 1.70 -74.83 48.77
C PRO A 378 0.37 -75.62 48.77
N SER A 379 -0.77 -74.93 48.58
CA SER A 379 -2.07 -75.55 48.34
C SER A 379 -2.73 -74.95 47.10
N SER A 380 -3.00 -75.82 46.13
CA SER A 380 -3.76 -75.57 44.91
C SER A 380 -4.91 -76.58 44.79
N ALA A 381 -6.02 -76.11 44.20
CA ALA A 381 -7.08 -76.87 43.48
C ALA A 381 -8.14 -77.57 44.38
N ASP A 382 -9.42 -77.72 44.03
CA ASP A 382 -10.17 -77.51 42.78
C ASP A 382 -11.69 -77.60 43.12
N SER A 383 -12.58 -76.70 42.66
CA SER A 383 -13.43 -76.73 41.45
C SER A 383 -14.83 -77.39 41.55
N ARG A 384 -15.83 -76.67 40.99
CA ARG A 384 -17.03 -77.09 40.19
C ARG A 384 -18.23 -76.14 40.48
N GLY A 385 -18.91 -75.53 39.52
CA GLY A 385 -18.78 -75.54 38.07
C GLY A 385 -19.75 -74.59 37.32
N ARG A 386 -19.37 -74.33 36.07
CA ARG A 386 -20.15 -74.11 34.83
C ARG A 386 -21.27 -73.05 34.77
N ARG A 387 -21.00 -72.00 33.97
CA ARG A 387 -21.85 -71.60 32.83
C ARG A 387 -20.99 -71.00 31.71
N ALA A 388 -21.32 -71.29 30.46
CA ALA A 388 -20.54 -70.96 29.26
C ALA A 388 -21.17 -69.82 28.43
N SER A 389 -20.29 -69.05 27.78
CA SER A 389 -20.45 -68.09 26.65
C SER A 389 -20.89 -66.65 27.00
N PRO A 390 -20.48 -65.60 26.24
CA PRO A 390 -19.71 -65.56 24.98
C PRO A 390 -18.46 -64.64 25.00
N GLN A 391 -17.69 -64.67 23.91
CA GLN A 391 -16.38 -64.04 23.68
C GLN A 391 -16.30 -62.52 23.99
N PRO A 392 -15.11 -61.99 24.34
CA PRO A 392 -14.94 -60.57 24.60
C PRO A 392 -15.16 -59.77 23.31
N ALA A 393 -16.13 -58.85 23.37
CA ALA A 393 -16.32 -57.82 22.38
C ALA A 393 -14.99 -57.08 22.17
N ARG A 394 -14.65 -56.84 20.90
CA ARG A 394 -13.47 -56.09 20.46
C ARG A 394 -13.31 -54.82 21.33
N PRO A 395 -12.10 -54.48 21.79
CA PRO A 395 -11.92 -53.25 22.54
C PRO A 395 -12.38 -52.10 21.64
N PHE A 396 -13.33 -51.30 22.15
CA PHE A 396 -13.76 -50.08 21.49
C PHE A 396 -12.51 -49.32 21.04
N GLN A 397 -12.34 -49.16 19.73
CA GLN A 397 -11.29 -48.29 19.19
C GLN A 397 -11.54 -46.92 19.79
N ARG A 398 -10.70 -46.53 20.74
CA ARG A 398 -10.68 -45.19 21.31
C ARG A 398 -10.58 -44.26 20.12
N PHE A 399 -11.59 -43.42 19.93
CA PHE A 399 -11.64 -42.47 18.83
C PHE A 399 -10.35 -41.64 18.87
N ASP A 400 -9.51 -41.79 17.86
CA ASP A 400 -8.32 -40.98 17.69
C ASP A 400 -8.72 -39.73 16.90
N PRO A 401 -8.86 -38.58 17.57
CA PRO A 401 -9.29 -37.34 16.91
C PRO A 401 -8.31 -36.91 15.82
N THR A 402 -7.05 -37.35 15.90
CA THR A 402 -6.00 -37.02 14.94
C THR A 402 -6.15 -37.82 13.64
N ALA A 403 -6.47 -39.11 13.76
CA ALA A 403 -6.77 -39.97 12.62
C ALA A 403 -8.06 -39.52 11.89
N TYR A 404 -9.06 -39.07 12.65
CA TYR A 404 -10.32 -38.55 12.09
C TYR A 404 -10.12 -37.25 11.31
N VAL A 405 -9.33 -36.29 11.83
CA VAL A 405 -9.02 -35.04 11.12
C VAL A 405 -8.20 -35.29 9.85
N LYS A 406 -7.20 -36.19 9.91
CA LYS A 406 -6.42 -36.60 8.73
C LYS A 406 -7.29 -37.26 7.67
N GLY A 407 -8.18 -38.17 8.06
CA GLY A 407 -9.13 -38.81 7.14
C GLY A 407 -10.07 -37.79 6.48
N LYS A 408 -10.57 -36.82 7.25
CA LYS A 408 -11.44 -35.75 6.74
C LYS A 408 -10.73 -34.83 5.75
N GLN A 409 -9.47 -34.45 6.01
CA GLN A 409 -8.65 -33.66 5.07
C GLN A 409 -8.34 -34.45 3.79
N GLN A 410 -8.08 -35.75 3.90
CA GLN A 410 -7.79 -36.59 2.74
C GLN A 410 -9.02 -36.76 1.84
N VAL A 411 -10.22 -36.94 2.43
CA VAL A 411 -11.48 -36.98 1.68
C VAL A 411 -11.76 -35.63 0.99
N GLN A 412 -11.49 -34.50 1.66
CA GLN A 412 -11.62 -33.17 1.04
C GLN A 412 -10.61 -32.96 -0.09
N ALA A 413 -9.37 -33.43 0.05
CA ALA A 413 -8.35 -33.34 -0.99
C ALA A 413 -8.69 -34.19 -2.22
N VAL A 414 -9.25 -35.40 -2.02
CA VAL A 414 -9.73 -36.25 -3.13
C VAL A 414 -10.93 -35.58 -3.83
N ARG A 415 -11.84 -34.97 -3.06
CA ARG A 415 -12.99 -34.25 -3.61
C ARG A 415 -12.59 -33.01 -4.40
N ALA A 416 -11.59 -32.26 -3.91
CA ALA A 416 -11.01 -31.12 -4.63
C ALA A 416 -10.29 -31.55 -5.92
N ARG A 417 -9.63 -32.72 -5.93
CA ARG A 417 -9.02 -33.29 -7.14
C ARG A 417 -10.05 -33.77 -8.17
N SER A 418 -11.23 -34.21 -7.74
CA SER A 418 -12.31 -34.64 -8.64
C SER A 418 -13.08 -33.50 -9.31
N VAL A 419 -12.85 -32.24 -8.91
CA VAL A 419 -13.43 -31.05 -9.55
C VAL A 419 -12.34 -30.34 -10.34
N SER A 420 -11.89 -30.96 -11.43
CA SER A 420 -11.20 -30.25 -12.51
C SER A 420 -12.19 -30.03 -13.66
N PRO A 421 -12.26 -28.81 -14.23
CA PRO A 421 -13.18 -28.51 -15.33
C PRO A 421 -12.79 -29.32 -16.57
N ARG A 422 -13.80 -29.93 -17.22
CA ARG A 422 -13.66 -30.60 -18.51
C ARG A 422 -13.05 -29.62 -19.54
N PRO A 423 -11.91 -29.94 -20.18
CA PRO A 423 -11.47 -29.18 -21.34
C PRO A 423 -12.38 -29.50 -22.54
N GLY A 424 -12.62 -28.48 -23.36
CA GLY A 424 -13.79 -28.35 -24.22
C GLY A 424 -13.92 -29.32 -25.39
N ALA A 425 -15.05 -29.18 -26.09
CA ALA A 425 -15.26 -29.50 -27.50
C ALA A 425 -16.70 -29.14 -27.90
N PRO A 426 -16.98 -28.94 -29.19
CA PRO A 426 -16.31 -28.08 -30.17
C PRO A 426 -17.06 -26.75 -30.41
#